data_AF-A0A2E8RDE3-F1
#
_entry.id   AF-A0A2E8RDE3-F1
#
_cell.length_a   1.000
_cell.length_b   1.000
_cell.length_c   1.000
_cell.angle_alpha   90.00
_cell.angle_beta   90.00
_cell.angle_gamma   90.00
#
_symmetry.space_group_name_H-M   'P 1'
#
loop_
_entity.id
_entity.type
_entity.pdbx_description
1 polymer ?
#
loop_
_entity_poly.entity_id
_entity_poly.type
_entity_poly.pdbx_seq_one_letter_code
_entity_poly.pdbx_strand_id
1 'polypeptide(L)'
;RGYFDDGSNIANWSVWTALDTYLIIKEEWGWDPITQALTVYYTLPAAEVPTTGDEEFNAWVLHLSNATGYNLAPYHAAWGFPLTQNTHDSLTHFPIWVDDPLRGEYFTYQAILRNLGVSNTTSSSSTFNWETYDNGTNTSLTIYYGPMDMGNQSWVWANSAPLGASAVGWSDYEITGLSSNSTYYARVKASNEIGDTWFGPVNWTTSSN
;
A
#
# COMPACT_ATOMS: atom_id res chain seq x y z
N ARG A 1 -17.36 -13.43 -6.34
CA ARG A 1 -17.10 -13.25 -4.89
C ARG A 1 -16.55 -14.50 -4.23
N GLY A 2 -17.18 -15.67 -4.38
CA GLY A 2 -16.78 -16.91 -3.68
C GLY A 2 -15.30 -17.32 -3.72
N TYR A 3 -14.54 -16.98 -4.77
CA TYR A 3 -13.08 -17.19 -4.79
C TYR A 3 -12.34 -16.36 -3.74
N PHE A 4 -12.64 -15.06 -3.65
CA PHE A 4 -12.01 -14.15 -2.69
C PHE A 4 -12.49 -14.45 -1.26
N ASP A 5 -13.74 -14.87 -1.10
CA ASP A 5 -14.29 -15.29 0.19
C ASP A 5 -13.59 -16.56 0.75
N ASP A 6 -12.97 -17.37 -0.11
CA ASP A 6 -12.13 -18.54 0.25
C ASP A 6 -10.65 -18.17 0.46
N GLY A 7 -10.36 -16.89 0.69
CA GLY A 7 -9.03 -16.40 1.02
C GLY A 7 -8.06 -16.28 -0.17
N SER A 8 -8.58 -16.21 -1.40
CA SER A 8 -7.78 -16.06 -2.62
C SER A 8 -6.72 -17.16 -2.79
N ASN A 9 -7.08 -18.41 -2.49
CA ASN A 9 -6.15 -19.52 -2.61
C ASN A 9 -5.92 -19.90 -4.09
N ILE A 10 -4.72 -19.60 -4.60
CA ILE A 10 -4.34 -19.86 -6.00
C ILE A 10 -4.44 -21.33 -6.40
N ALA A 11 -4.33 -22.27 -5.44
CA ALA A 11 -4.49 -23.71 -5.70
C ALA A 11 -5.93 -24.07 -6.15
N ASN A 12 -6.91 -23.22 -5.85
CA ASN A 12 -8.31 -23.40 -6.21
C ASN A 12 -8.66 -22.76 -7.56
N TRP A 13 -7.68 -22.24 -8.30
CA TRP A 13 -7.93 -21.60 -9.59
C TRP A 13 -8.52 -22.57 -10.62
N SER A 14 -9.61 -22.11 -11.25
CA SER A 14 -10.03 -22.63 -12.54
C SER A 14 -9.33 -21.85 -13.67
N VAL A 15 -9.32 -22.40 -14.88
CA VAL A 15 -8.87 -21.67 -16.08
C VAL A 15 -9.65 -20.36 -16.26
N TRP A 16 -10.92 -20.32 -15.85
CA TRP A 16 -11.73 -19.11 -15.92
C TRP A 16 -11.28 -18.05 -14.90
N THR A 17 -10.94 -18.46 -13.67
CA THR A 17 -10.38 -17.56 -12.66
C THR A 17 -9.06 -16.94 -13.13
N ALA A 18 -8.19 -17.76 -13.73
CA ALA A 18 -6.96 -17.25 -14.33
C ALA A 18 -7.25 -16.25 -15.46
N LEU A 19 -8.21 -16.55 -16.33
CA LEU A 19 -8.60 -15.67 -17.44
C LEU A 19 -9.16 -14.32 -16.96
N ASP A 20 -9.94 -14.30 -15.88
CA ASP A 20 -10.50 -13.06 -15.32
C ASP A 20 -9.39 -12.06 -14.94
N THR A 21 -8.25 -12.54 -14.44
CA THR A 21 -7.10 -11.67 -14.10
C THR A 21 -6.63 -10.85 -15.31
N TYR A 22 -6.62 -11.46 -16.51
CA TYR A 22 -6.25 -10.80 -17.77
C TYR A 22 -7.38 -9.93 -18.31
N LEU A 23 -8.64 -10.37 -18.19
CA LEU A 23 -9.79 -9.63 -18.72
C LEU A 23 -9.95 -8.28 -18.02
N ILE A 24 -9.79 -8.23 -16.70
CA ILE A 24 -9.85 -6.97 -15.93
C ILE A 24 -8.75 -5.98 -16.36
N ILE A 25 -7.52 -6.46 -16.52
CA ILE A 25 -6.41 -5.63 -17.05
C ILE A 25 -6.74 -5.12 -18.47
N LYS A 26 -7.31 -5.99 -19.31
CA LYS A 26 -7.68 -5.68 -20.69
C LYS A 26 -8.90 -4.75 -20.79
N GLU A 27 -9.78 -4.75 -19.79
CA GLU A 27 -10.89 -3.79 -19.71
C GLU A 27 -10.39 -2.37 -19.39
N GLU A 28 -9.36 -2.25 -18.56
CA GLU A 28 -8.75 -0.97 -18.21
C GLU A 28 -7.82 -0.42 -19.31
N TRP A 29 -6.88 -1.25 -19.80
CA TRP A 29 -5.80 -0.78 -20.69
C TRP A 29 -5.76 -1.44 -22.07
N GLY A 30 -6.73 -2.31 -22.39
CA GLY A 30 -6.72 -3.08 -23.63
C GLY A 30 -5.69 -4.21 -23.66
N TRP A 31 -5.47 -4.79 -24.83
CA TRP A 31 -4.52 -5.91 -25.01
C TRP A 31 -3.05 -5.47 -25.07
N ASP A 32 -2.79 -4.17 -25.22
CA ASP A 32 -1.45 -3.67 -25.51
C ASP A 32 -0.46 -3.95 -24.37
N PRO A 33 -0.74 -3.64 -23.09
CA PRO A 33 0.21 -3.94 -22.01
C PRO A 33 0.45 -5.45 -21.81
N ILE A 34 -0.58 -6.28 -21.99
CA ILE A 34 -0.44 -7.75 -21.92
C ILE A 34 0.49 -8.23 -23.03
N THR A 35 0.30 -7.76 -24.25
CA THR A 35 1.13 -8.14 -25.41
C THR A 35 2.57 -7.66 -25.23
N GLN A 36 2.76 -6.43 -24.73
CA GLN A 36 4.08 -5.88 -24.43
C GLN A 36 4.79 -6.71 -23.35
N ALA A 37 4.11 -7.03 -22.25
CA ALA A 37 4.67 -7.84 -21.16
C ALA A 37 5.07 -9.24 -21.64
N LEU A 38 4.22 -9.91 -22.43
CA LEU A 38 4.53 -11.22 -23.02
C LEU A 38 5.69 -11.16 -24.02
N THR A 39 5.82 -10.06 -24.76
CA THR A 39 6.88 -9.90 -25.77
C THR A 39 8.27 -9.91 -25.13
N VAL A 40 8.41 -9.44 -23.89
CA VAL A 40 9.69 -9.42 -23.15
C VAL A 40 10.31 -10.81 -23.10
N TYR A 41 9.53 -11.86 -22.85
CA TYR A 41 10.00 -13.24 -22.72
C TYR A 41 10.69 -13.79 -23.97
N TYR A 42 10.35 -13.30 -25.17
CA TYR A 42 11.04 -13.71 -26.41
C TYR A 42 12.45 -13.13 -26.54
N THR A 43 12.78 -12.12 -25.73
CA THR A 43 14.03 -11.36 -25.81
C THR A 43 14.88 -11.43 -24.53
N LEU A 44 14.40 -12.11 -23.49
CA LEU A 44 15.12 -12.25 -22.23
C LEU A 44 16.44 -13.02 -22.41
N PRO A 45 17.54 -12.57 -21.78
CA PRO A 45 18.73 -13.38 -21.62
C PRO A 45 18.40 -14.70 -20.93
N ALA A 46 19.03 -15.81 -21.33
CA ALA A 46 18.73 -17.14 -20.78
C ALA A 46 18.87 -17.25 -19.24
N ALA A 47 19.69 -16.39 -18.62
CA ALA A 47 19.87 -16.34 -17.17
C ALA A 47 18.73 -15.61 -16.42
N GLU A 48 17.91 -14.84 -17.14
CA GLU A 48 16.79 -14.05 -16.59
C GLU A 48 15.42 -14.68 -16.91
N VAL A 49 15.41 -15.76 -17.73
CA VAL A 49 14.17 -16.50 -18.02
C VAL A 49 13.72 -17.22 -16.75
N PRO A 50 12.50 -16.95 -16.25
CA PRO A 50 11.97 -17.65 -15.08
C PRO A 50 11.77 -19.14 -15.41
N THR A 51 12.07 -20.01 -14.45
CA THR A 51 12.05 -21.47 -14.63
C THR A 51 11.11 -22.19 -13.67
N THR A 52 10.64 -21.50 -12.63
CA THR A 52 9.68 -22.02 -11.65
C THR A 52 8.39 -21.21 -11.69
N GLY A 53 7.28 -21.79 -11.25
CA GLY A 53 5.98 -21.10 -11.25
C GLY A 53 6.01 -19.79 -10.43
N ASP A 54 6.69 -19.78 -9.28
CA ASP A 54 6.82 -18.57 -8.47
C ASP A 54 7.62 -17.48 -9.20
N GLU A 55 8.72 -17.85 -9.86
CA GLU A 55 9.49 -16.91 -10.70
C GLU A 55 8.65 -16.36 -11.85
N GLU A 56 7.83 -17.20 -12.49
CA GLU A 56 6.95 -16.81 -13.59
C GLU A 56 5.90 -15.79 -13.13
N PHE A 57 5.25 -16.02 -11.98
CA PHE A 57 4.29 -15.06 -11.40
C PHE A 57 4.92 -13.72 -11.09
N ASN A 58 6.11 -13.73 -10.48
CA ASN A 58 6.81 -12.51 -10.10
C ASN A 58 7.29 -11.74 -11.35
N ALA A 59 7.86 -12.43 -12.33
CA ALA A 59 8.27 -11.84 -13.61
C ALA A 59 7.07 -11.24 -14.37
N TRP A 60 5.94 -11.94 -14.39
CA TRP A 60 4.71 -11.46 -15.04
C TRP A 60 4.26 -10.12 -14.46
N VAL A 61 4.19 -10.02 -13.12
CA VAL A 61 3.76 -8.80 -12.44
C VAL A 61 4.74 -7.65 -12.69
N LEU A 62 6.05 -7.91 -12.71
CA LEU A 62 7.06 -6.90 -13.04
C LEU A 62 6.89 -6.36 -14.47
N HIS A 63 6.79 -7.25 -15.46
CA HIS A 63 6.67 -6.86 -16.86
C HIS A 63 5.36 -6.15 -17.16
N LEU A 64 4.24 -6.63 -16.61
CA LEU A 64 2.95 -5.99 -16.80
C LEU A 64 2.86 -4.63 -16.09
N SER A 65 3.45 -4.51 -14.89
CA SER A 65 3.54 -3.22 -14.20
C SER A 65 4.35 -2.21 -15.01
N ASN A 66 5.47 -2.64 -15.59
CA ASN A 66 6.27 -1.78 -16.47
C ASN A 66 5.51 -1.38 -17.75
N ALA A 67 4.70 -2.27 -18.32
CA ALA A 67 3.92 -2.00 -19.52
C ALA A 67 2.70 -1.08 -19.26
N THR A 68 2.09 -1.16 -18.08
CA THR A 68 0.95 -0.30 -17.70
C THR A 68 1.39 1.03 -17.08
N GLY A 69 2.60 1.08 -16.51
CA GLY A 69 3.07 2.21 -15.71
C GLY A 69 2.46 2.27 -14.31
N TYR A 70 1.82 1.19 -13.86
CA TYR A 70 1.22 1.06 -12.53
C TYR A 70 1.85 -0.09 -11.76
N ASN A 71 1.93 0.04 -10.44
CA ASN A 71 2.27 -1.05 -9.55
C ASN A 71 1.07 -1.99 -9.42
N LEU A 72 1.13 -3.13 -10.12
CA LEU A 72 0.05 -4.13 -10.12
C LEU A 72 0.26 -5.22 -9.07
N ALA A 73 1.27 -5.12 -8.20
CA ALA A 73 1.52 -6.12 -7.17
C ALA A 73 0.35 -6.26 -6.18
N PRO A 74 -0.28 -5.19 -5.66
CA PRO A 74 -1.45 -5.32 -4.79
C PRO A 74 -2.60 -6.08 -5.46
N TYR A 75 -2.92 -5.73 -6.71
CA TYR A 75 -3.97 -6.38 -7.50
C TYR A 75 -3.71 -7.88 -7.71
N HIS A 76 -2.50 -8.27 -8.11
CA HIS A 76 -2.18 -9.69 -8.31
C HIS A 76 -2.05 -10.45 -6.98
N ALA A 77 -1.58 -9.80 -5.90
CA ALA A 77 -1.60 -10.39 -4.57
C ALA A 77 -3.03 -10.67 -4.09
N ALA A 78 -4.01 -9.80 -4.42
CA ALA A 78 -5.42 -10.04 -4.13
C ALA A 78 -5.97 -11.29 -4.85
N TRP A 79 -5.41 -11.62 -6.01
CA TRP A 79 -5.69 -12.87 -6.72
C TRP A 79 -4.94 -14.10 -6.18
N GLY A 80 -4.05 -13.94 -5.20
CA GLY A 80 -3.31 -15.04 -4.57
C GLY A 80 -1.94 -15.32 -5.17
N PHE A 81 -1.38 -14.41 -5.98
CA PHE A 81 -0.06 -14.61 -6.56
C PHE A 81 1.01 -14.68 -5.45
N PRO A 82 1.96 -15.63 -5.50
CA PRO A 82 3.03 -15.77 -4.51
C PRO A 82 4.14 -14.72 -4.74
N LEU A 83 3.81 -13.45 -4.57
CA LEU A 83 4.74 -12.34 -4.81
C LEU A 83 5.79 -12.24 -3.70
N THR A 84 7.04 -12.05 -4.11
CA THR A 84 8.17 -11.88 -3.20
C THR A 84 8.35 -10.42 -2.82
N GLN A 85 9.03 -10.17 -1.68
CA GLN A 85 9.36 -8.81 -1.26
C GLN A 85 10.13 -8.04 -2.34
N ASN A 86 11.05 -8.70 -3.06
CA ASN A 86 11.81 -8.09 -4.14
C ASN A 86 10.90 -7.53 -5.26
N THR A 87 9.81 -8.22 -5.59
CA THR A 87 8.84 -7.75 -6.58
C THR A 87 8.10 -6.51 -6.09
N HIS A 88 7.67 -6.50 -4.83
CA HIS A 88 7.05 -5.32 -4.23
C HIS A 88 7.99 -4.12 -4.24
N ASP A 89 9.23 -4.30 -3.78
CA ASP A 89 10.24 -3.25 -3.69
C ASP A 89 10.57 -2.66 -5.07
N SER A 90 10.69 -3.52 -6.08
CA SER A 90 10.99 -3.13 -7.47
C SER A 90 9.90 -2.24 -8.08
N LEU A 91 8.67 -2.30 -7.59
CA LEU A 91 7.51 -1.59 -8.17
C LEU A 91 7.09 -0.33 -7.39
N THR A 92 7.75 -0.03 -6.26
CA THR A 92 7.42 1.13 -5.40
C THR A 92 7.49 2.49 -6.09
N HIS A 93 8.18 2.57 -7.22
CA HIS A 93 8.34 3.77 -8.03
C HIS A 93 7.13 4.07 -8.94
N PHE A 94 6.27 3.08 -9.21
CA PHE A 94 5.01 3.29 -9.94
C PHE A 94 3.87 3.67 -9.00
N PRO A 95 2.85 4.44 -9.43
CA PRO A 95 1.61 4.58 -8.68
C PRO A 95 0.87 3.24 -8.56
N ILE A 96 0.16 3.00 -7.45
CA ILE A 96 -0.71 1.81 -7.34
C ILE A 96 -1.99 2.05 -8.15
N TRP A 97 -2.47 1.01 -8.83
CA TRP A 97 -3.80 1.03 -9.45
C TRP A 97 -4.86 0.88 -8.36
N VAL A 98 -5.47 2.00 -7.96
CA VAL A 98 -6.46 2.07 -6.87
C VAL A 98 -7.91 2.05 -7.35
N ASP A 99 -8.13 2.14 -8.67
CA ASP A 99 -9.46 2.09 -9.29
C ASP A 99 -9.80 0.66 -9.79
N ASP A 100 -9.06 -0.35 -9.32
CA ASP A 100 -9.28 -1.73 -9.70
C ASP A 100 -10.67 -2.23 -9.27
N PRO A 101 -11.40 -2.98 -10.13
CA PRO A 101 -12.77 -3.38 -9.85
C PRO A 101 -12.90 -4.41 -8.72
N LEU A 102 -11.79 -4.98 -8.21
CA LEU A 102 -11.88 -5.86 -7.05
C LEU A 102 -12.11 -5.08 -5.76
N ARG A 103 -11.56 -3.87 -5.68
CA ARG A 103 -11.56 -3.04 -4.48
C ARG A 103 -12.97 -2.76 -4.01
N GLY A 104 -13.26 -3.14 -2.76
CA GLY A 104 -14.57 -2.95 -2.15
C GLY A 104 -15.40 -4.21 -2.23
N GLU A 105 -16.07 -4.45 -3.35
CA GLU A 105 -17.03 -5.55 -3.41
C GLU A 105 -16.35 -6.93 -3.35
N TYR A 106 -15.19 -7.12 -3.97
CA TYR A 106 -14.58 -8.44 -4.07
C TYR A 106 -13.42 -8.63 -3.12
N PHE A 107 -12.65 -7.58 -2.87
CA PHE A 107 -11.45 -7.63 -2.06
C PHE A 107 -11.24 -6.34 -1.25
N THR A 108 -10.76 -6.53 -0.03
CA THR A 108 -10.46 -5.43 0.89
C THR A 108 -8.95 -5.28 1.00
N TYR A 109 -8.45 -4.14 0.53
CA TYR A 109 -7.03 -3.80 0.56
C TYR A 109 -6.69 -3.06 1.84
N GLN A 110 -5.54 -3.39 2.43
CA GLN A 110 -4.91 -2.54 3.45
C GLN A 110 -4.37 -1.27 2.79
N ALA A 111 -4.43 -0.15 3.50
CA ALA A 111 -3.76 1.07 3.04
C ALA A 111 -2.25 0.92 3.15
N ILE A 112 -1.53 1.76 2.40
CA ILE A 112 -0.07 1.88 2.45
C ILE A 112 0.26 3.37 2.56
N LEU A 113 0.86 3.78 3.67
CA LEU A 113 1.39 5.13 3.84
C LEU A 113 2.91 5.10 3.72
N ARG A 114 3.48 6.16 3.15
CA ARG A 114 4.93 6.36 3.02
C ARG A 114 5.31 7.80 3.31
N ASN A 115 6.61 8.05 3.42
CA ASN A 115 7.18 9.38 3.60
C ASN A 115 6.59 10.15 4.81
N LEU A 116 6.32 9.45 5.91
CA LEU A 116 5.80 10.06 7.13
C LEU A 116 6.88 10.95 7.77
N GLY A 117 6.50 12.16 8.18
CA GLY A 117 7.45 13.11 8.75
C GLY A 117 6.79 14.31 9.41
N VAL A 118 7.62 15.18 9.98
CA VAL A 118 7.18 16.43 10.62
C VAL A 118 7.86 17.63 9.98
N SER A 119 7.11 18.71 9.80
CA SER A 119 7.56 20.01 9.31
C SER A 119 6.99 21.14 10.18
N ASN A 120 7.43 22.37 9.97
CA ASN A 120 6.91 23.58 10.64
C ASN A 120 6.87 23.49 12.18
N THR A 121 7.88 22.86 12.78
CA THR A 121 7.94 22.66 14.24
C THR A 121 8.24 23.96 14.98
N THR A 122 7.33 24.35 15.86
CA THR A 122 7.46 25.46 16.81
C THR A 122 7.69 24.91 18.23
N SER A 123 7.62 25.77 19.24
CA SER A 123 7.66 25.37 20.64
C SER A 123 6.35 24.76 21.15
N SER A 124 5.24 24.88 20.40
CA SER A 124 3.91 24.42 20.83
C SER A 124 3.08 23.71 19.75
N SER A 125 3.57 23.66 18.52
CA SER A 125 2.92 22.97 17.40
C SER A 125 3.91 22.37 16.42
N SER A 126 3.45 21.41 15.64
CA SER A 126 4.18 20.75 14.57
C SER A 126 3.19 20.26 13.50
N THR A 127 3.57 20.35 12.23
CA THR A 127 2.77 19.79 11.13
C THR A 127 3.24 18.37 10.85
N PHE A 128 2.37 17.39 11.07
CA PHE A 128 2.61 16.01 10.67
C PHE A 128 2.21 15.81 9.21
N ASN A 129 3.03 15.15 8.41
CA ASN A 129 2.82 14.97 6.97
C ASN A 129 2.96 13.49 6.62
N TRP A 130 2.20 13.03 5.64
CA TRP A 130 2.32 11.69 5.08
C TRP A 130 1.87 11.67 3.62
N GLU A 131 2.31 10.64 2.90
CA GLU A 131 1.79 10.30 1.58
C GLU A 131 1.02 8.99 1.68
N THR A 132 -0.25 9.02 1.26
CA THR A 132 -1.04 7.80 1.06
C THR A 132 -0.70 7.24 -0.33
N TYR A 133 0.03 6.12 -0.36
CA TYR A 133 0.42 5.43 -1.59
C TYR A 133 -0.65 4.44 -2.07
N ASP A 134 -1.31 3.74 -1.14
CA ASP A 134 -2.56 3.01 -1.35
C ASP A 134 -3.58 3.46 -0.30
N ASN A 135 -4.78 3.83 -0.70
CA ASN A 135 -5.85 4.24 0.23
C ASN A 135 -6.58 3.06 0.90
N GLY A 136 -6.28 1.83 0.48
CA GLY A 136 -6.99 0.62 0.92
C GLY A 136 -8.46 0.65 0.54
N THR A 137 -9.26 -0.19 1.20
CA THR A 137 -10.71 -0.28 1.00
C THR A 137 -11.43 0.26 2.25
N ASN A 138 -12.24 1.31 2.09
CA ASN A 138 -13.02 1.92 3.17
C ASN A 138 -12.17 2.23 4.43
N THR A 139 -10.94 2.68 4.21
CA THR A 139 -9.96 2.87 5.28
C THR A 139 -10.13 4.23 5.95
N SER A 140 -10.09 4.25 7.28
CA SER A 140 -9.98 5.46 8.09
C SER A 140 -8.59 5.58 8.72
N LEU A 141 -8.09 6.81 8.82
CA LEU A 141 -6.77 7.11 9.40
C LEU A 141 -6.93 7.82 10.74
N THR A 142 -6.12 7.43 11.73
CA THR A 142 -6.01 8.07 13.05
C THR A 142 -4.54 8.23 13.41
N ILE A 143 -4.13 9.45 13.77
CA ILE A 143 -2.80 9.68 14.33
C ILE A 143 -2.84 9.46 15.84
N TYR A 144 -1.81 8.80 16.35
CA TYR A 144 -1.54 8.65 17.77
C TYR A 144 -0.18 9.27 18.07
N TYR A 145 -0.10 10.09 19.12
CA TYR A 145 1.13 10.79 19.46
C TYR A 145 1.30 11.06 20.96
N GLY A 146 2.54 11.16 21.42
CA GLY A 146 2.86 11.34 22.83
C GLY A 146 4.36 11.40 23.13
N PRO A 147 4.75 11.60 24.39
CA PRO A 147 6.16 11.69 24.79
C PRO A 147 6.92 10.34 24.75
N MET A 148 6.20 9.23 24.54
CA MET A 148 6.75 7.88 24.41
C MET A 148 6.06 7.18 23.25
N ASP A 149 6.82 6.37 22.49
CA ASP A 149 6.25 5.48 21.48
C ASP A 149 5.55 4.31 22.17
N MET A 150 4.24 4.22 22.00
CA MET A 150 3.43 3.15 22.58
C MET A 150 3.16 1.99 21.60
N GLY A 151 3.85 1.98 20.45
CA GLY A 151 3.70 0.92 19.46
C GLY A 151 2.28 0.85 18.90
N ASN A 152 1.86 -0.38 18.57
CA ASN A 152 0.58 -0.65 17.91
C ASN A 152 -0.57 -0.82 18.92
N GLN A 153 -0.62 0.01 19.97
CA GLN A 153 -1.57 -0.09 21.08
C GLN A 153 -2.33 1.23 21.27
N SER A 154 -3.50 1.37 20.65
CA SER A 154 -4.27 2.62 20.65
C SER A 154 -4.65 3.14 22.03
N TRP A 155 -4.90 2.27 23.01
CA TRP A 155 -5.44 2.61 24.33
C TRP A 155 -4.42 3.20 25.31
N VAL A 156 -3.12 3.14 25.00
CA VAL A 156 -2.05 3.64 25.89
C VAL A 156 -1.36 4.91 25.37
N TRP A 157 -1.69 5.36 24.15
CA TRP A 157 -1.18 6.62 23.62
C TRP A 157 -1.76 7.82 24.39
N ALA A 158 -0.91 8.83 24.65
CA ALA A 158 -1.30 10.02 25.39
C ALA A 158 -2.36 10.86 24.64
N ASN A 159 -2.22 10.97 23.32
CA ASN A 159 -3.12 11.72 22.46
C ASN A 159 -3.41 10.96 21.18
N SER A 160 -4.56 11.26 20.58
CA SER A 160 -4.94 10.79 19.25
C SER A 160 -5.86 11.79 18.56
N ALA A 161 -5.83 11.82 17.23
CA ALA A 161 -6.76 12.61 16.44
C ALA A 161 -7.19 11.86 15.16
N PRO A 162 -8.46 11.96 14.75
CA PRO A 162 -8.89 11.40 13.47
C PRO A 162 -8.31 12.24 12.32
N LEU A 163 -7.69 11.56 11.35
CA LEU A 163 -7.22 12.18 10.10
C LEU A 163 -8.26 12.10 8.97
N GLY A 164 -9.30 11.29 9.15
CA GLY A 164 -10.40 11.13 8.20
C GLY A 164 -10.29 9.88 7.33
N ALA A 165 -11.03 9.85 6.22
CA ALA A 165 -10.95 8.76 5.25
C ALA A 165 -9.62 8.82 4.49
N SER A 166 -9.04 7.65 4.21
CA SER A 166 -7.80 7.56 3.43
C SER A 166 -8.05 7.93 1.97
N ALA A 167 -7.21 8.81 1.44
CA ALA A 167 -7.23 9.24 0.04
C ALA A 167 -5.79 9.31 -0.48
N VAL A 168 -5.57 8.87 -1.72
CA VAL A 168 -4.24 8.85 -2.35
C VAL A 168 -3.67 10.26 -2.45
N GLY A 169 -2.36 10.38 -2.20
CA GLY A 169 -1.62 11.63 -2.30
C GLY A 169 -1.11 12.15 -0.95
N TRP A 170 -0.55 13.35 -0.99
CA TRP A 170 -0.01 14.03 0.19
C TRP A 170 -1.10 14.60 1.07
N SER A 171 -0.92 14.50 2.38
CA SER A 171 -1.79 15.08 3.39
C SER A 171 -0.99 15.50 4.61
N ASP A 172 -1.56 16.42 5.37
CA ASP A 172 -0.96 16.95 6.59
C ASP A 172 -1.99 17.14 7.70
N TYR A 173 -1.49 17.28 8.93
CA TYR A 173 -2.27 17.54 10.13
C TYR A 173 -1.45 18.36 11.12
N GLU A 174 -2.00 19.50 11.56
CA GLU A 174 -1.36 20.32 12.57
C GLU A 174 -1.61 19.75 13.98
N ILE A 175 -0.53 19.37 14.66
CA ILE A 175 -0.54 18.99 16.06
C ILE A 175 -0.25 20.23 16.88
N THR A 176 -1.15 20.60 17.78
CA THR A 176 -1.03 21.76 18.66
C THR A 176 -1.02 21.35 20.14
N GLY A 177 -0.69 22.28 21.04
CA GLY A 177 -0.65 22.04 22.48
C GLY A 177 0.57 21.25 22.95
N LEU A 178 1.65 21.25 22.16
CA LEU A 178 2.90 20.60 22.51
C LEU A 178 3.67 21.42 23.56
N SER A 179 4.48 20.72 24.36
CA SER A 179 5.41 21.37 25.29
C SER A 179 6.70 21.75 24.57
N SER A 180 7.30 22.89 24.92
CA SER A 180 8.56 23.36 24.33
C SER A 180 9.74 22.46 24.69
N ASN A 181 10.74 22.37 23.81
CA ASN A 181 11.95 21.56 24.01
C ASN A 181 11.66 20.12 24.47
N SER A 182 10.63 19.50 23.90
CA SER A 182 10.15 18.17 24.28
C SER A 182 10.10 17.24 23.06
N THR A 183 10.56 16.00 23.24
CA THR A 183 10.52 14.97 22.20
C THR A 183 9.16 14.28 22.19
N TYR A 184 8.59 14.13 21.01
CA TYR A 184 7.34 13.42 20.75
C TYR A 184 7.57 12.29 19.75
N TYR A 185 6.70 11.29 19.85
CA TYR A 185 6.58 10.16 18.94
C TYR A 185 5.18 10.16 18.36
N ALA A 186 5.03 9.73 17.11
CA ALA A 186 3.75 9.52 16.48
C ALA A 186 3.73 8.26 15.62
N ARG A 187 2.55 7.66 15.52
CA ARG A 187 2.21 6.61 14.56
C ARG A 187 0.86 6.91 13.94
N VAL A 188 0.66 6.48 12.69
CA VAL A 188 -0.64 6.53 12.03
C VAL A 188 -1.22 5.13 11.98
N LYS A 189 -2.46 4.97 12.41
CA LYS A 189 -3.24 3.75 12.30
C LYS A 189 -4.21 3.88 11.14
N ALA A 190 -4.12 2.96 10.19
CA ALA A 190 -5.11 2.75 9.16
C ALA A 190 -6.02 1.59 9.57
N SER A 191 -7.33 1.81 9.57
CA SER A 191 -8.33 0.83 9.99
C SER A 191 -9.35 0.60 8.88
N ASN A 192 -9.55 -0.66 8.53
CA ASN A 192 -10.62 -1.13 7.63
C ASN A 192 -11.27 -2.40 8.21
N GLU A 193 -12.16 -3.05 7.45
CA GLU A 193 -12.91 -4.24 7.91
C GLU A 193 -12.05 -5.49 8.15
N ILE A 194 -10.86 -5.58 7.56
CA ILE A 194 -9.94 -6.72 7.76
C ILE A 194 -8.89 -6.47 8.86
N GLY A 195 -8.81 -5.24 9.40
CA GLY A 195 -8.00 -4.95 10.60
C GLY A 195 -7.26 -3.62 10.56
N ASP A 196 -6.27 -3.51 11.44
CA ASP A 196 -5.46 -2.31 11.65
C ASP A 196 -4.04 -2.48 11.09
N THR A 197 -3.59 -1.52 10.28
CA THR A 197 -2.19 -1.37 9.87
C THR A 197 -1.59 -0.13 10.51
N TRP A 198 -0.38 -0.24 11.05
CA TRP A 198 0.30 0.86 11.75
C TRP A 198 1.54 1.33 10.99
N PHE A 199 1.71 2.64 10.87
CA PHE A 199 2.82 3.30 10.19
C PHE A 199 3.61 4.19 11.15
N GLY A 200 4.93 4.22 10.98
CA GLY A 200 5.87 4.91 11.87
C GLY A 200 6.79 3.93 12.61
N PRO A 201 7.44 4.35 13.70
CA PRO A 201 7.25 5.62 14.39
C PRO A 201 7.94 6.80 13.69
N VAL A 202 7.34 7.97 13.80
CA VAL A 202 8.00 9.26 13.53
C VAL A 202 8.30 9.91 14.88
N ASN A 203 9.48 10.48 15.06
CA ASN A 203 9.82 11.23 16.27
C ASN A 203 10.41 12.59 15.91
N TRP A 204 10.16 13.58 16.76
CA TRP A 204 10.65 14.95 16.59
C TRP A 204 10.74 15.65 17.94
N THR A 205 11.50 16.75 18.00
CA THR A 205 11.61 17.59 19.20
C THR A 205 11.11 18.99 18.88
N THR A 206 10.25 19.54 19.73
CA THR A 206 9.76 20.92 19.61
C THR A 206 10.87 21.94 19.85
N SER A 207 10.74 23.10 19.22
CA SER A 207 11.70 24.19 19.40
C SER A 207 11.69 24.71 20.84
N SER A 208 12.81 25.29 21.28
CA SER A 208 12.81 26.09 22.51
C SER A 208 12.02 27.38 22.30
N ASN A 209 11.39 27.88 23.37
CA ASN A 209 10.82 29.24 23.38
C ASN A 209 11.91 30.30 23.28
#